data_AF-A0A836IIH3-F1
#
_entry.id   AF-A0A836IIH3-F1
#
_cell.length_a   1.000
_cell.length_b   1.000
_cell.length_c   1.000
_cell.angle_alpha   90.00
_cell.angle_beta   90.00
_cell.angle_gamma   90.00
#
_symmetry.space_group_name_H-M   'P 1'
#
loop_
_entity.id
_entity.type
_entity.pdbx_description
1 polymer ?
#
loop_
_entity_poly.entity_id
_entity_poly.type
_entity_poly.pdbx_seq_one_letter_code
_entity_poly.pdbx_strand_id
1 'polypeptide(L)'
;MFSQVKQGSLFPLAGRGPSDMVANDKSKNRPLTAAEKYEQALVTANVFLEDSRARVLKSTDAYKSLQKSNYWFYGYFGGNMMASMAACLALGNRWTFFRSYSGWISLLGGYFGGKACLGAHSSVLLGGVVAQLNHEIEEAKRMDQQSDHIVPDYLREVERLTKVKYELAPTLPEAMEARAHDTEKTLDDRVDALVNDYMKRKKALASK
;
A
#
# COMPACT_ATOMS: atom_id res chain seq x y z
N MET A 1 -1.43 -49.61 -8.25
CA MET A 1 -1.67 -50.40 -9.47
C MET A 1 -2.93 -49.88 -10.14
N PHE A 2 -2.89 -49.76 -11.48
CA PHE A 2 -3.91 -49.28 -12.45
C PHE A 2 -4.18 -47.77 -12.51
N SER A 3 -4.28 -47.11 -13.67
CA SER A 3 -3.62 -47.20 -15.00
C SER A 3 -4.06 -45.96 -15.79
N GLN A 4 -3.18 -45.36 -16.59
CA GLN A 4 -3.53 -44.36 -17.60
C GLN A 4 -4.40 -44.97 -18.71
N VAL A 5 -5.27 -44.14 -19.33
CA VAL A 5 -5.64 -44.27 -20.75
C VAL A 5 -5.68 -42.87 -21.39
N LYS A 6 -5.13 -42.82 -22.60
CA LYS A 6 -4.84 -41.69 -23.49
C LYS A 6 -5.76 -41.80 -24.72
N GLN A 7 -5.85 -40.70 -25.47
CA GLN A 7 -6.24 -40.57 -26.90
C GLN A 7 -7.67 -40.17 -27.26
N GLY A 8 -7.75 -39.13 -28.10
CA GLY A 8 -8.29 -39.32 -29.45
C GLY A 8 -9.36 -38.32 -29.89
N SER A 9 -8.93 -37.23 -30.53
CA SER A 9 -9.72 -36.40 -31.45
C SER A 9 -10.46 -37.23 -32.50
N LEU A 10 -11.61 -36.77 -33.02
CA LEU A 10 -12.08 -37.01 -34.41
C LEU A 10 -13.32 -36.12 -34.71
N PHE A 11 -13.15 -35.10 -35.56
CA PHE A 11 -14.23 -34.61 -36.44
C PHE A 11 -14.40 -35.59 -37.61
N PRO A 12 -15.57 -35.65 -38.27
CA PRO A 12 -15.61 -35.07 -39.62
C PRO A 12 -16.93 -34.38 -40.04
N LEU A 13 -16.73 -33.28 -40.79
CA LEU A 13 -17.44 -32.72 -41.95
C LEU A 13 -18.80 -33.30 -42.46
N ALA A 14 -19.75 -32.39 -42.74
CA ALA A 14 -20.29 -32.06 -44.09
C ALA A 14 -21.83 -31.89 -44.18
N GLY A 15 -22.27 -30.75 -44.72
CA GLY A 15 -23.62 -30.46 -45.22
C GLY A 15 -23.98 -28.96 -45.15
N ARG A 16 -23.36 -28.06 -45.94
CA ARG A 16 -23.83 -27.52 -47.24
C ARG A 16 -25.21 -26.82 -47.09
N GLY A 17 -25.35 -25.50 -46.89
CA GLY A 17 -24.94 -24.30 -47.67
C GLY A 17 -26.24 -23.53 -48.08
N PRO A 18 -26.24 -22.36 -48.77
CA PRO A 18 -25.21 -21.32 -48.97
C PRO A 18 -25.76 -19.85 -48.84
N SER A 19 -24.87 -18.87 -48.95
CA SER A 19 -25.13 -17.48 -49.38
C SER A 19 -25.97 -16.57 -48.49
N ASP A 20 -25.31 -15.72 -47.69
CA ASP A 20 -25.29 -14.29 -48.01
C ASP A 20 -24.29 -13.51 -47.13
N MET A 21 -23.49 -12.70 -47.81
CA MET A 21 -22.81 -11.51 -47.29
C MET A 21 -21.74 -11.70 -46.20
N VAL A 22 -20.60 -12.30 -46.58
CA VAL A 22 -19.30 -11.77 -46.08
C VAL A 22 -18.81 -10.73 -47.09
N ALA A 23 -19.58 -9.64 -47.16
CA ALA A 23 -19.09 -8.40 -47.73
C ALA A 23 -18.47 -7.60 -46.59
N ASN A 24 -17.15 -7.46 -46.67
CA ASN A 24 -16.42 -6.30 -46.20
C ASN A 24 -16.52 -5.98 -44.70
N ASP A 25 -15.51 -6.40 -43.92
CA ASP A 25 -15.06 -5.54 -42.83
C ASP A 25 -13.54 -5.57 -42.67
N LYS A 26 -12.87 -5.09 -43.73
CA LYS A 26 -11.49 -4.57 -43.66
C LYS A 26 -11.48 -3.23 -42.90
N SER A 27 -11.97 -3.17 -41.66
CA SER A 27 -11.97 -1.93 -40.87
C SER A 27 -11.54 -2.06 -39.40
N LYS A 28 -10.95 -3.19 -38.98
CA LYS A 28 -10.52 -3.37 -37.58
C LYS A 28 -9.07 -2.99 -37.26
N ASN A 29 -8.47 -2.13 -38.09
CA ASN A 29 -7.26 -1.38 -37.76
C ASN A 29 -7.50 0.11 -38.03
N ARG A 30 -8.60 0.68 -37.52
CA ARG A 30 -8.64 2.14 -37.37
C ARG A 30 -7.65 2.48 -36.25
N PRO A 31 -6.63 3.32 -36.49
CA PRO A 31 -5.80 3.80 -35.40
C PRO A 31 -6.75 4.44 -34.38
N LEU A 32 -6.81 3.89 -33.16
CA LEU A 32 -7.69 4.44 -32.11
C LEU A 32 -7.52 5.95 -32.08
N THR A 33 -8.65 6.65 -32.13
CA THR A 33 -8.68 8.10 -32.09
C THR A 33 -8.02 8.55 -30.79
N ALA A 34 -7.30 9.69 -30.77
CA ALA A 34 -6.56 10.13 -29.58
C ALA A 34 -7.45 10.21 -28.32
N ALA A 35 -8.76 10.45 -28.50
CA ALA A 35 -9.77 10.42 -27.44
C ALA A 35 -10.07 9.00 -26.91
N GLU A 36 -10.18 7.99 -27.76
CA GLU A 36 -10.44 6.60 -27.33
C GLU A 36 -9.21 5.98 -26.64
N LYS A 37 -7.99 6.36 -27.07
CA LYS A 37 -6.75 5.99 -26.37
C LYS A 37 -6.69 6.63 -24.97
N TYR A 38 -7.18 7.85 -24.85
CA TYR A 38 -7.26 8.55 -23.56
C TYR A 38 -8.27 7.89 -22.62
N GLU A 39 -9.48 7.55 -23.11
CA GLU A 39 -10.48 6.83 -22.31
C GLU A 39 -10.00 5.45 -21.87
N GLN A 40 -9.33 4.70 -22.76
CA GLN A 40 -8.75 3.41 -22.41
C GLN A 40 -7.60 3.56 -21.39
N ALA A 41 -6.79 4.60 -21.51
CA ALA A 41 -5.74 4.92 -20.54
C ALA A 41 -6.32 5.30 -19.17
N LEU A 42 -7.44 6.04 -19.14
CA LEU A 42 -8.16 6.38 -17.90
C LEU A 42 -8.76 5.16 -17.21
N VAL A 43 -9.40 4.26 -17.96
CA VAL A 43 -9.96 3.02 -17.37
C VAL A 43 -8.84 2.15 -16.79
N THR A 44 -7.73 2.02 -17.52
CA THR A 44 -6.56 1.26 -17.06
C THR A 44 -5.94 1.90 -15.81
N ALA A 45 -5.87 3.23 -15.79
CA ALA A 45 -5.42 3.99 -14.62
C ALA A 45 -6.31 3.74 -13.40
N ASN A 46 -7.63 3.83 -13.56
CA ASN A 46 -8.56 3.62 -12.45
C ASN A 46 -8.43 2.21 -11.84
N VAL A 47 -8.33 1.16 -12.67
CA VAL A 47 -8.15 -0.21 -12.18
C VAL A 47 -6.84 -0.35 -11.41
N PHE A 48 -5.73 0.21 -11.93
CA PHE A 48 -4.45 0.21 -11.24
C PHE A 48 -4.52 0.95 -9.90
N LEU A 49 -5.14 2.13 -9.88
CA LEU A 49 -5.29 2.95 -8.69
C LEU A 49 -6.14 2.25 -7.61
N GLU A 50 -7.22 1.59 -8.00
CA GLU A 50 -8.07 0.83 -7.07
C GLU A 50 -7.32 -0.36 -6.45
N ASP A 51 -6.56 -1.10 -7.26
CA ASP A 51 -5.77 -2.24 -6.79
C ASP A 51 -4.62 -1.80 -5.87
N SER A 52 -3.90 -0.75 -6.26
CA SER A 52 -2.87 -0.09 -5.44
C SER A 52 -3.43 0.34 -4.08
N ARG A 53 -4.61 0.99 -4.09
CA ARG A 53 -5.34 1.40 -2.88
C ARG A 53 -5.70 0.22 -2.00
N ALA A 54 -6.19 -0.87 -2.56
CA ALA A 54 -6.56 -2.06 -1.81
C ALA A 54 -5.34 -2.69 -1.11
N ARG A 55 -4.18 -2.75 -1.80
CA ARG A 55 -2.93 -3.26 -1.22
C ARG A 55 -2.43 -2.40 -0.06
N VAL A 56 -2.44 -1.08 -0.21
CA VAL A 56 -2.04 -0.14 0.85
C VAL A 56 -3.00 -0.18 2.04
N LEU A 57 -4.31 -0.29 1.79
CA LEU A 57 -5.30 -0.42 2.87
C LEU A 57 -5.08 -1.71 3.66
N LYS A 58 -4.86 -2.84 2.98
CA LYS A 58 -4.61 -4.13 3.61
C LYS A 58 -3.37 -4.10 4.52
N SER A 59 -2.27 -3.50 4.06
CA SER A 59 -1.05 -3.39 4.88
C SER A 59 -1.25 -2.45 6.07
N THR A 60 -1.95 -1.34 5.87
CA THR A 60 -2.28 -0.37 6.91
C THR A 60 -3.21 -0.96 7.97
N ASP A 61 -4.20 -1.75 7.56
CA ASP A 61 -5.14 -2.42 8.47
C ASP A 61 -4.43 -3.49 9.32
N ALA A 62 -3.48 -4.23 8.74
CA ALA A 62 -2.63 -5.14 9.50
C ALA A 62 -1.86 -4.39 10.60
N TYR A 63 -1.22 -3.26 10.27
CA TYR A 63 -0.53 -2.43 11.25
C TYR A 63 -1.47 -1.88 12.35
N LYS A 64 -2.62 -1.31 11.97
CA LYS A 64 -3.60 -0.75 12.92
C LYS A 64 -4.21 -1.82 13.83
N SER A 65 -4.46 -3.01 13.29
CA SER A 65 -5.00 -4.13 14.06
C SER A 65 -4.04 -4.56 15.16
N LEU A 66 -2.73 -4.56 14.89
CA LEU A 66 -1.69 -4.94 15.83
C LEU A 66 -1.42 -3.84 16.88
N GLN A 67 -1.45 -2.57 16.48
CA GLN A 67 -1.28 -1.45 17.41
C GLN A 67 -2.39 -1.41 18.49
N LYS A 68 -3.62 -1.78 18.12
CA LYS A 68 -4.78 -1.83 19.05
C LYS A 68 -5.01 -3.20 19.67
N SER A 69 -4.18 -4.20 19.37
CA SER A 69 -4.45 -5.57 19.78
C SER A 69 -4.05 -5.82 21.23
N ASN A 70 -5.07 -5.98 22.09
CA ASN A 70 -4.87 -6.52 23.43
C ASN A 70 -4.40 -7.98 23.40
N TYR A 71 -4.81 -8.76 22.39
CA TYR A 71 -4.44 -10.17 22.25
C TYR A 71 -2.92 -10.35 22.13
N TRP A 72 -2.27 -9.63 21.22
CA TRP A 72 -0.83 -9.70 21.04
C TRP A 72 -0.07 -9.17 22.26
N PHE A 73 -0.57 -8.09 22.87
CA PHE A 73 0.00 -7.60 24.13
C PHE A 73 -0.05 -8.67 25.23
N TYR A 74 -1.19 -9.33 25.46
CA TYR A 74 -1.31 -10.37 26.49
C TYR A 74 -0.47 -11.60 26.19
N GLY A 75 -0.33 -11.98 24.91
CA GLY A 75 0.57 -13.05 24.49
C GLY A 75 2.04 -12.75 24.85
N TYR A 76 2.53 -11.56 24.47
CA TYR A 76 3.89 -11.15 24.82
C TYR A 76 4.07 -10.88 26.32
N PHE A 77 3.05 -10.34 26.99
CA PHE A 77 3.05 -10.11 28.43
C PHE A 77 3.21 -11.43 29.19
N GLY A 78 2.36 -12.41 28.90
CA GLY A 78 2.41 -13.72 29.56
C GLY A 78 3.72 -14.45 29.31
N GLY A 79 4.23 -14.41 28.08
CA GLY A 79 5.53 -15.00 27.74
C GLY A 79 6.69 -14.36 28.49
N ASN A 80 6.77 -13.03 28.50
CA ASN A 80 7.84 -12.29 29.20
C ASN A 80 7.71 -12.39 30.73
N MET A 81 6.49 -12.48 31.26
CA MET A 81 6.24 -12.70 32.68
C MET A 81 6.77 -14.07 33.11
N MET A 82 6.45 -15.13 32.36
CA MET A 82 6.94 -16.48 32.66
C MET A 82 8.46 -16.58 32.52
N ALA A 83 9.05 -15.95 31.51
CA ALA A 83 10.50 -15.91 31.32
C ALA A 83 11.20 -15.19 32.48
N SER A 84 10.65 -14.05 32.90
CA SER A 84 11.16 -13.28 34.05
C SER A 84 11.02 -14.05 35.35
N MET A 85 9.92 -14.79 35.53
CA MET A 85 9.70 -15.65 36.70
C MET A 85 10.70 -16.79 36.74
N ALA A 86 10.92 -17.47 35.62
CA ALA A 86 11.91 -18.53 35.52
C ALA A 86 13.33 -18.01 35.81
N ALA A 87 13.69 -16.84 35.29
CA ALA A 87 14.97 -16.20 35.57
C ALA A 87 15.12 -15.85 37.07
N CYS A 88 14.09 -15.28 37.69
CA CYS A 88 14.09 -14.95 39.11
C CYS A 88 14.18 -16.20 40.01
N LEU A 89 13.54 -17.29 39.63
CA LEU A 89 13.60 -18.56 40.37
C LEU A 89 14.97 -19.24 40.21
N ALA A 90 15.56 -19.22 39.01
CA ALA A 90 16.90 -19.73 38.75
C ALA A 90 17.97 -18.96 39.56
N LEU A 91 17.89 -17.63 39.56
CA LEU A 91 18.77 -16.77 40.36
C LEU A 91 18.45 -16.81 41.85
N GLY A 92 17.20 -17.15 42.19
CA GLY A 92 16.68 -17.29 43.55
C GLY A 92 17.38 -18.35 44.37
N ASN A 93 18.03 -19.33 43.72
CA ASN A 93 18.84 -20.35 44.38
C ASN A 93 20.13 -19.78 44.99
N ARG A 94 20.60 -18.64 44.47
CA ARG A 94 21.81 -17.94 44.92
C ARG A 94 21.50 -16.69 45.75
N TRP A 95 20.37 -16.05 45.47
CA TRP A 95 19.93 -14.83 46.16
C TRP A 95 18.44 -14.87 46.51
N THR A 96 18.14 -14.93 47.81
CA THR A 96 16.78 -15.00 48.35
C THR A 96 15.88 -13.83 47.95
N PHE A 97 16.48 -12.68 47.60
CA PHE A 97 15.79 -11.51 47.05
C PHE A 97 14.97 -11.87 45.80
N PHE A 98 15.59 -12.46 44.79
CA PHE A 98 14.90 -12.80 43.54
C PHE A 98 13.81 -13.84 43.74
N ARG A 99 13.98 -14.74 44.71
CA ARG A 99 12.93 -15.71 45.08
C ARG A 99 11.73 -15.01 45.72
N SER A 100 11.98 -14.09 46.66
CA SER A 100 10.94 -13.41 47.45
C SER A 100 10.18 -12.34 46.65
N TYR A 101 10.84 -11.69 45.69
CA TYR A 101 10.25 -10.65 44.84
C TYR A 101 9.93 -11.14 43.42
N SER A 102 10.08 -12.45 43.14
CA SER A 102 9.87 -13.05 41.83
C SER A 102 8.53 -12.64 41.20
N GLY A 103 7.43 -12.66 41.95
CA GLY A 103 6.11 -12.28 41.44
C GLY A 103 6.04 -10.85 40.91
N TRP A 104 6.54 -9.87 41.68
CA TRP A 104 6.55 -8.45 41.26
C TRP A 104 7.51 -8.19 40.10
N ILE A 105 8.71 -8.79 40.15
CA ILE A 105 9.68 -8.66 39.06
C ILE A 105 9.12 -9.28 37.77
N SER A 106 8.37 -10.37 37.88
CA SER A 106 7.75 -11.04 36.73
C SER A 106 6.62 -10.22 36.13
N LEU A 107 5.77 -9.59 36.95
CA LEU A 107 4.72 -8.70 36.46
C LEU A 107 5.31 -7.47 35.75
N LEU A 108 6.36 -6.88 36.32
CA LEU A 108 7.07 -5.76 35.70
C LEU A 108 7.77 -6.20 34.40
N GLY A 109 8.51 -7.30 34.42
CA GLY A 109 9.18 -7.87 33.26
C GLY A 109 8.20 -8.27 32.15
N GLY A 110 7.05 -8.83 32.52
CA GLY A 110 5.94 -9.12 31.61
C GLY A 110 5.38 -7.86 30.97
N TYR A 111 5.11 -6.81 31.76
CA TYR A 111 4.55 -5.56 31.25
C TYR A 111 5.50 -4.85 30.31
N PHE A 112 6.72 -4.58 30.76
CA PHE A 112 7.71 -3.86 29.96
C PHE A 112 8.20 -4.70 28.78
N GLY A 113 8.46 -6.00 28.97
CA GLY A 113 8.82 -6.91 27.90
C GLY A 113 7.69 -7.08 26.87
N GLY A 114 6.44 -7.16 27.32
CA GLY A 114 5.27 -7.19 26.46
C GLY A 114 5.10 -5.92 25.63
N LYS A 115 5.27 -4.73 26.24
CA LYS A 115 5.27 -3.45 25.53
C LYS A 115 6.41 -3.33 24.52
N ALA A 116 7.63 -3.76 24.90
CA ALA A 116 8.78 -3.73 24.01
C ALA A 116 8.60 -4.65 22.80
N CYS A 117 8.13 -5.89 23.02
CA CYS A 117 7.85 -6.83 21.93
C CYS A 117 6.74 -6.33 21.00
N LEU A 118 5.66 -5.76 21.56
CA LEU A 118 4.59 -5.16 20.77
C LEU A 118 5.10 -3.96 19.96
N GLY A 119 5.93 -3.11 20.57
CA GLY A 119 6.58 -1.99 19.89
C GLY A 119 7.46 -2.45 18.73
N ALA A 120 8.35 -3.41 18.98
CA ALA A 120 9.21 -3.99 17.95
C ALA A 120 8.39 -4.62 16.81
N HIS A 121 7.40 -5.46 17.13
CA HIS A 121 6.54 -6.08 16.12
C HIS A 121 5.78 -5.02 15.30
N SER A 122 5.24 -3.99 15.95
CA SER A 122 4.57 -2.88 15.25
C SER A 122 5.52 -2.10 14.34
N SER A 123 6.77 -1.90 14.74
CA SER A 123 7.78 -1.20 13.91
C SER A 123 8.16 -1.97 12.66
N VAL A 124 8.24 -3.30 12.73
CA VAL A 124 8.49 -4.17 11.57
C VAL A 124 7.35 -4.05 10.56
N LEU A 125 6.10 -4.07 11.04
CA LEU A 125 4.93 -3.92 10.19
C LEU A 125 4.84 -2.53 9.58
N LEU A 126 5.15 -1.49 10.36
CA LEU A 126 5.24 -0.12 9.86
C LEU A 126 6.28 -0.01 8.75
N GLY A 127 7.44 -0.64 8.90
CA GLY A 127 8.45 -0.75 7.86
C GLY A 127 7.90 -1.42 6.58
N GLY A 128 7.12 -2.49 6.73
CA GLY A 128 6.43 -3.14 5.61
C GLY A 128 5.40 -2.25 4.91
N VAL A 129 4.62 -1.47 5.68
CA VAL A 129 3.66 -0.50 5.12
C VAL A 129 4.40 0.58 4.33
N VAL A 130 5.49 1.13 4.88
CA VAL A 130 6.31 2.14 4.20
C VAL A 130 6.96 1.58 2.94
N ALA A 131 7.44 0.34 2.97
CA ALA A 131 7.98 -0.34 1.78
C ALA A 131 6.91 -0.52 0.69
N GLN A 132 5.70 -0.93 1.06
CA GLN A 132 4.57 -1.02 0.11
C GLN A 132 4.25 0.36 -0.47
N LEU A 133 4.18 1.41 0.36
CA LEU A 133 3.93 2.77 -0.10
C LEU A 133 5.00 3.25 -1.09
N ASN A 134 6.28 2.99 -0.82
CA ASN A 134 7.36 3.33 -1.74
C ASN A 134 7.23 2.60 -3.08
N HIS A 135 6.90 1.31 -3.04
CA HIS A 135 6.69 0.51 -4.25
C HIS A 135 5.54 1.06 -5.10
N GLU A 136 4.40 1.36 -4.50
CA GLU A 136 3.24 1.91 -5.22
C GLU A 136 3.51 3.34 -5.76
N ILE A 137 4.29 4.16 -5.04
CA ILE A 137 4.76 5.46 -5.54
C ILE A 137 5.63 5.30 -6.78
N GLU A 138 6.57 4.35 -6.75
CA GLU A 138 7.46 4.08 -7.88
C GLU A 138 6.69 3.51 -9.08
N GLU A 139 5.76 2.60 -8.84
CA GLU A 139 4.88 2.05 -9.89
C GLU A 139 4.00 3.13 -10.50
N ALA A 140 3.37 4.00 -9.69
CA ALA A 140 2.56 5.10 -10.20
C ALA A 140 3.38 6.10 -11.05
N LYS A 141 4.62 6.40 -10.65
CA LYS A 141 5.55 7.22 -11.48
C LYS A 141 5.92 6.52 -12.79
N ARG A 142 6.14 5.21 -12.76
CA ARG A 142 6.42 4.42 -13.96
C ARG A 142 5.22 4.41 -14.91
N MET A 143 3.99 4.29 -14.38
CA MET A 143 2.76 4.34 -15.18
C MET A 143 2.52 5.72 -15.79
N ASP A 144 2.87 6.80 -15.08
CA ASP A 144 2.86 8.16 -15.60
C ASP A 144 3.84 8.34 -16.79
N GLN A 145 5.07 7.82 -16.65
CA GLN A 145 6.05 7.81 -17.74
C GLN A 145 5.59 6.99 -18.95
N GLN A 146 4.99 5.82 -18.72
CA GLN A 146 4.48 4.95 -19.79
C GLN A 146 3.26 5.54 -20.51
N SER A 147 2.54 6.45 -19.86
CA SER A 147 1.37 7.13 -20.42
C SER A 147 1.69 8.54 -20.94
N ASP A 148 2.97 8.85 -21.14
CA ASP A 148 3.46 10.16 -21.61
C ASP A 148 2.88 11.34 -20.80
N HIS A 149 2.62 11.14 -19.50
CA HIS A 149 2.10 12.15 -18.57
C HIS A 149 0.72 12.71 -18.99
N ILE A 150 -0.02 11.94 -19.80
CA ILE A 150 -1.34 12.33 -20.31
C ILE A 150 -2.40 12.20 -19.20
N VAL A 151 -2.20 11.29 -18.24
CA VAL A 151 -3.15 10.99 -17.16
C VAL A 151 -2.69 11.65 -15.84
N PRO A 152 -3.33 12.75 -15.40
CA PRO A 152 -2.92 13.46 -14.19
C PRO A 152 -3.21 12.69 -12.89
N ASP A 153 -4.00 11.63 -12.94
CA ASP A 153 -4.41 10.88 -11.76
C ASP A 153 -3.28 10.03 -11.15
N TYR A 154 -2.27 9.65 -11.93
CA TYR A 154 -1.06 9.00 -11.41
C TYR A 154 -0.24 9.96 -10.53
N LEU A 155 -0.06 11.21 -10.96
CA LEU A 155 0.65 12.22 -10.17
C LEU A 155 -0.09 12.55 -8.87
N ARG A 156 -1.42 12.68 -8.92
CA ARG A 156 -2.25 12.88 -7.73
C ARG A 156 -2.14 11.71 -6.75
N GLU A 157 -2.09 10.48 -7.26
CA GLU A 157 -1.93 9.30 -6.42
C GLU A 157 -0.54 9.26 -5.79
N VAL A 158 0.52 9.60 -6.53
CA VAL A 158 1.89 9.74 -6.00
C VAL A 158 1.92 10.75 -4.85
N GLU A 159 1.31 11.93 -5.01
CA GLU A 159 1.23 12.94 -3.95
C GLU A 159 0.46 12.41 -2.72
N ARG A 160 -0.67 11.74 -2.94
CA ARG A 160 -1.49 11.14 -1.89
C ARG A 160 -0.72 10.08 -1.09
N LEU A 161 -0.08 9.14 -1.78
CA LEU A 161 0.72 8.07 -1.16
C LEU A 161 1.93 8.64 -0.41
N THR A 162 2.56 9.68 -0.97
CA THR A 162 3.68 10.39 -0.33
C THR A 162 3.23 11.06 0.97
N LYS A 163 2.06 11.70 0.97
CA LYS A 163 1.48 12.29 2.18
C LYS A 163 1.22 11.22 3.26
N VAL A 164 0.63 10.09 2.89
CA VAL A 164 0.38 8.97 3.80
C VAL A 164 1.68 8.41 4.37
N LYS A 165 2.74 8.29 3.55
CA LYS A 165 4.08 7.90 4.01
C LYS A 165 4.63 8.86 5.07
N TYR A 166 4.49 10.17 4.87
CA TYR A 166 4.95 11.17 5.83
C TYR A 166 4.11 11.23 7.11
N GLU A 167 2.82 10.91 7.04
CA GLU A 167 1.97 10.76 8.23
C GLU A 167 2.37 9.52 9.05
N LEU A 168 2.71 8.41 8.40
CA LEU A 168 3.11 7.16 9.06
C LEU A 168 4.54 7.20 9.60
N ALA A 169 5.45 7.91 8.94
CA ALA A 169 6.86 8.02 9.31
C ALA A 169 7.30 9.50 9.38
N PRO A 170 6.83 10.25 10.40
CA PRO A 170 7.04 11.69 10.49
C PRO A 170 8.50 12.10 10.76
N THR A 171 9.34 11.16 11.19
CA THR A 171 10.77 11.39 11.48
C THR A 171 11.67 11.22 10.26
N LEU A 172 11.11 10.92 9.09
CA LEU A 172 11.90 10.88 7.86
C LEU A 172 12.40 12.31 7.53
N PRO A 173 13.65 12.48 7.09
CA PRO A 173 14.17 13.80 6.70
C PRO A 173 13.33 14.42 5.58
N GLU A 174 12.89 13.62 4.60
CA GLU A 174 11.96 14.03 3.54
C GLU A 174 10.62 14.56 4.09
N ALA A 175 10.10 13.96 5.17
CA ALA A 175 8.86 14.38 5.80
C ALA A 175 9.03 15.68 6.60
N MET A 176 10.21 15.89 7.20
CA MET A 176 10.57 17.11 7.90
C MET A 176 10.75 18.29 6.94
N GLU A 177 11.41 18.06 5.79
CA GLU A 177 11.58 19.04 4.72
C GLU A 177 10.23 19.40 4.07
N ALA A 178 9.39 18.41 3.79
CA ALA A 178 8.05 18.65 3.25
C ALA A 178 7.18 19.47 4.22
N ARG A 179 7.26 19.20 5.53
CA ARG A 179 6.60 20.02 6.55
C ARG A 179 7.19 21.42 6.61
N ALA A 180 8.51 21.58 6.59
CA ALA A 180 9.14 22.89 6.62
C ALA A 180 8.66 23.78 5.46
N HIS A 181 8.63 23.23 4.24
CA HIS A 181 8.10 23.93 3.06
C HIS A 181 6.60 24.25 3.13
N ASP A 182 5.80 23.41 3.80
CA ASP A 182 4.37 23.68 4.00
C ASP A 182 4.09 24.67 5.14
N THR A 183 4.99 24.77 6.13
CA THR A 183 4.87 25.71 7.24
C THR A 183 5.31 27.12 6.85
N GLU A 184 6.17 27.25 5.84
CA GLU A 184 6.62 28.54 5.29
C GLU A 184 5.61 29.22 4.37
N LYS A 185 4.62 28.49 3.82
CA LYS A 185 3.59 29.08 2.97
C LYS A 185 2.43 29.57 3.83
N THR A 186 2.22 30.88 3.87
CA THR A 186 1.04 31.43 4.54
C THR A 186 -0.24 31.03 3.79
N LEU A 187 -1.37 31.05 4.48
CA LEU A 187 -2.68 30.71 3.89
C LEU A 187 -2.99 31.58 2.67
N ASP A 188 -2.55 32.84 2.68
CA ASP A 188 -2.68 33.77 1.57
C ASP A 188 -1.84 33.34 0.36
N ASP A 189 -0.59 32.90 0.55
CA ASP A 189 0.27 32.41 -0.54
C ASP A 189 -0.33 31.18 -1.25
N ARG A 190 -1.02 30.32 -0.49
CA ARG A 190 -1.70 29.13 -1.03
C ARG A 190 -2.93 29.50 -1.86
N VAL A 191 -3.69 30.51 -1.42
CA VAL A 191 -4.84 31.04 -2.15
C VAL A 191 -4.37 31.72 -3.44
N ASP A 192 -3.32 32.53 -3.38
CA ASP A 192 -2.77 33.20 -4.56
C ASP A 192 -2.19 32.22 -5.57
N ALA A 193 -1.56 31.12 -5.13
CA ALA A 193 -1.12 30.05 -6.02
C ALA A 193 -2.30 29.36 -6.74
N LEU A 194 -3.38 29.06 -6.02
CA LEU A 194 -4.61 28.47 -6.58
C LEU A 194 -5.30 29.39 -7.57
N VAL A 195 -5.40 30.69 -7.26
CA VAL A 195 -5.98 31.71 -8.14
C VAL A 195 -5.12 31.88 -9.40
N ASN A 196 -3.79 31.91 -9.27
CA ASN A 196 -2.88 32.01 -10.41
C ASN A 196 -2.94 30.78 -11.32
N ASP A 197 -3.02 29.58 -10.76
CA ASP A 197 -3.18 28.35 -11.55
C ASP A 197 -4.53 28.28 -12.25
N TYR A 198 -5.60 28.71 -11.58
CA TYR A 198 -6.91 28.84 -12.20
C TYR A 198 -6.90 29.86 -13.34
N MET A 199 -6.26 31.01 -13.14
CA MET A 199 -6.13 32.05 -14.17
C MET A 199 -5.25 31.60 -15.35
N LYS A 200 -4.18 30.82 -15.10
CA LYS A 200 -3.37 30.19 -16.16
C LYS A 200 -4.18 29.19 -16.97
N ARG A 201 -4.96 28.32 -16.31
CA ARG A 201 -5.85 27.36 -16.99
C ARG A 201 -6.93 28.07 -17.80
N LYS A 202 -7.52 29.14 -17.26
CA LYS A 202 -8.50 29.97 -17.97
C LYS A 202 -7.90 30.66 -19.20
N LYS A 203 -6.67 31.18 -19.09
CA LYS A 203 -5.95 31.79 -20.23
C LYS A 203 -5.59 30.75 -21.31
N ALA A 204 -5.16 29.55 -20.91
CA ALA A 204 -4.86 28.46 -21.84
C ALA A 204 -6.11 27.91 -22.55
N LEU A 205 -7.28 27.96 -21.90
CA LEU A 205 -8.57 27.62 -22.49
C LEU A 205 -9.13 28.73 -23.39
N ALA A 206 -8.79 29.99 -23.12
CA ALA A 206 -9.22 31.14 -23.93
C ALA A 206 -8.30 31.43 -25.13
N SER A 207 -7.11 30.82 -25.20
CA SER A 207 -6.17 30.94 -26.33
C SER A 207 -6.27 29.76 -27.32
N LYS A 208 -7.37 29.02 -27.28
CA LYS A 208 -7.72 27.91 -28.20
C LYS A 208 -9.03 28.25 -28.89
#